data_AF-A0A1S3GYT7-F1
#
_entry.id   AF-A0A1S3GYT7-F1
#
_cell.length_a   1.000
_cell.length_b   1.000
_cell.length_c   1.000
_cell.angle_alpha   90.00
_cell.angle_beta   90.00
_cell.angle_gamma   90.00
#
_symmetry.space_group_name_H-M   'P 1'
#
loop_
_entity.id
_entity.type
_entity.pdbx_description
1 polymer ?
#
loop_
_entity_poly.entity_id
_entity_poly.type
_entity_poly.pdbx_seq_one_letter_code
_entity_poly.pdbx_strand_id
1 'polypeptide(L)'
;MKHNLELTMAEMRQSLEQERDRLIAEVKKQLELEKQQAVDETKKKQWCANCKKEAIFYCCWNTSYCDYPCQQAHWPEHMKSCTQSGSPGPPGTAAAGGRAGGTGHQA
;
A
#
# COMPACT_ATOMS: atom_id res chain seq x y z
N MET A 1 -17.90 -33.64 46.58
CA MET A 1 -18.79 -33.44 45.41
C MET A 1 -18.70 -32.04 44.82
N LYS A 2 -18.92 -30.95 45.59
CA LYS A 2 -18.84 -29.57 45.07
C LYS A 2 -17.48 -29.20 44.43
N HIS A 3 -16.38 -29.59 45.07
CA HIS A 3 -15.02 -29.32 44.58
C HIS A 3 -14.73 -29.92 43.18
N ASN A 4 -15.20 -31.14 42.91
CA ASN A 4 -15.00 -31.78 41.59
C ASN A 4 -15.74 -31.03 40.48
N LEU A 5 -16.94 -30.52 40.77
CA LEU A 5 -17.70 -29.72 39.81
C LEU A 5 -16.99 -28.38 39.51
N GLU A 6 -16.45 -27.73 40.53
CA GLU A 6 -15.69 -26.48 40.38
C GLU A 6 -14.43 -26.67 39.54
N LEU A 7 -13.71 -27.78 39.73
CA LEU A 7 -12.56 -28.17 38.89
C LEU A 7 -12.94 -28.35 37.43
N THR A 8 -13.99 -29.13 37.14
CA THR A 8 -14.45 -29.37 35.75
C THR A 8 -14.91 -28.07 35.07
N MET A 9 -15.57 -27.17 35.80
CA MET A 9 -15.96 -25.86 35.26
C MET A 9 -14.74 -24.97 34.94
N ALA A 10 -13.70 -25.02 35.78
CA ALA A 10 -12.45 -24.29 35.55
C ALA A 10 -11.69 -24.84 34.32
N GLU A 11 -11.60 -26.16 34.17
CA GLU A 11 -10.98 -26.82 33.01
C GLU A 11 -11.72 -26.47 31.71
N MET A 12 -13.06 -26.50 31.73
CA MET A 12 -13.86 -26.11 30.57
C MET A 12 -13.63 -24.64 30.19
N ARG A 13 -13.55 -23.75 31.19
CA ARG A 13 -13.26 -22.33 30.94
C ARG A 13 -11.87 -22.13 30.33
N GLN A 14 -10.86 -22.80 30.86
CA GLN A 14 -9.49 -22.74 30.33
C GLN A 14 -9.43 -23.26 28.89
N SER A 15 -10.13 -24.35 28.58
CA SER A 15 -10.21 -24.89 27.22
C SER A 15 -10.83 -23.89 26.24
N LEU A 16 -11.91 -23.21 26.64
CA LEU A 16 -12.54 -22.17 25.82
C LEU A 16 -11.64 -20.95 25.62
N GLU A 17 -10.92 -20.52 26.67
CA GLU A 17 -9.98 -19.40 26.59
C GLU A 17 -8.79 -19.73 25.67
N GLN A 18 -8.25 -20.95 25.74
CA GLN A 18 -7.21 -21.43 24.84
C GLN A 18 -7.67 -21.48 23.38
N GLU A 19 -8.87 -22.00 23.13
CA GLU A 19 -9.40 -22.07 21.76
C GLU A 19 -9.68 -20.66 21.21
N ARG A 20 -10.21 -19.75 22.04
CA ARG A 20 -10.34 -18.34 21.68
C ARG A 20 -8.98 -17.75 21.27
N ASP A 21 -7.94 -17.97 22.07
CA ASP A 21 -6.62 -17.40 21.81
C ASP A 21 -6.00 -17.99 20.54
N ARG A 22 -6.19 -19.28 20.29
CA ARG A 22 -5.80 -19.95 19.05
C ARG A 22 -6.49 -19.34 17.83
N LEU A 23 -7.81 -19.17 17.89
CA LEU A 23 -8.59 -18.59 16.78
C LEU A 23 -8.20 -17.13 16.53
N ILE A 24 -7.98 -16.33 17.59
CA ILE A 24 -7.50 -14.96 17.46
C ILE A 24 -6.12 -14.92 16.80
N ALA A 25 -5.20 -15.83 17.17
CA ALA A 25 -3.88 -15.90 16.58
C ALA A 25 -3.94 -16.22 15.07
N GLU A 26 -4.81 -17.16 14.68
CA GLU A 26 -5.00 -17.53 13.27
C GLU A 26 -5.60 -16.37 12.46
N VAL A 27 -6.63 -15.70 12.98
CA VAL A 27 -7.24 -14.54 12.31
C VAL A 27 -6.21 -13.40 12.14
N LYS A 28 -5.40 -13.12 13.18
CA LYS A 28 -4.34 -12.10 13.08
C LYS A 28 -3.32 -12.45 12.00
N LYS A 29 -2.90 -13.71 11.92
CA LYS A 29 -1.96 -14.18 10.91
C LYS A 29 -2.53 -14.03 9.50
N GLN A 30 -3.80 -14.40 9.30
CA GLN A 30 -4.48 -14.25 8.02
C GLN A 30 -4.61 -12.77 7.60
N LEU A 31 -4.99 -11.89 8.53
CA LEU A 31 -5.08 -10.45 8.27
C LEU A 31 -3.73 -9.83 7.91
N GLU A 32 -2.65 -10.28 8.53
CA GLU A 32 -1.31 -9.80 8.20
C GLU A 32 -0.89 -10.22 6.78
N LEU A 33 -1.21 -11.45 6.38
CA LEU A 33 -0.96 -11.94 5.03
C LEU A 33 -1.76 -11.13 3.99
N GLU A 34 -3.05 -10.92 4.23
CA GLU A 34 -3.93 -10.13 3.35
C GLU A 34 -3.46 -8.68 3.24
N LYS A 35 -3.04 -8.07 4.36
CA LYS A 35 -2.47 -6.73 4.38
C LYS A 35 -1.23 -6.66 3.51
N GLN A 36 -0.32 -7.62 3.63
CA GLN A 36 0.92 -7.66 2.84
C GLN A 36 0.61 -7.79 1.34
N GLN A 37 -0.34 -8.66 0.96
CA GLN A 37 -0.79 -8.79 -0.42
C GLN A 37 -1.39 -7.48 -0.95
N ALA A 38 -2.25 -6.80 -0.16
CA ALA A 38 -2.84 -5.52 -0.55
C ALA A 38 -1.77 -4.42 -0.75
N VAL A 39 -0.73 -4.39 0.10
CA VAL A 39 0.40 -3.47 -0.05
C VAL A 39 1.17 -3.75 -1.34
N ASP A 40 1.44 -5.01 -1.65
CA ASP A 40 2.21 -5.39 -2.84
C ASP A 40 1.42 -5.10 -4.13
N GLU A 41 0.10 -5.33 -4.15
CA GLU A 41 -0.76 -4.90 -5.27
C GLU A 41 -0.82 -3.37 -5.39
N THR A 42 -0.84 -2.65 -4.27
CA THR A 42 -0.85 -1.18 -4.27
C THR A 42 0.42 -0.62 -4.92
N LYS A 43 1.58 -1.20 -4.60
CA LYS A 43 2.89 -0.78 -5.15
C LYS A 43 3.03 -0.99 -6.67
N LYS A 44 2.18 -1.81 -7.30
CA LYS A 44 2.20 -2.05 -8.76
C LYS A 44 1.51 -0.96 -9.56
N LYS A 45 0.76 -0.05 -8.92
CA LYS A 45 -0.11 0.93 -9.57
C LYS A 45 0.31 2.37 -9.29
N GLN A 46 -0.17 3.29 -10.12
CA GLN A 46 -0.10 4.72 -9.87
C GLN A 46 -1.36 5.19 -9.15
N TRP A 47 -1.22 6.15 -8.24
CA TRP A 47 -2.32 6.62 -7.39
C TRP A 47 -2.51 8.12 -7.52
N CYS A 48 -3.77 8.53 -7.64
CA CYS A 48 -4.14 9.92 -7.84
C CYS A 48 -3.68 10.77 -6.64
N ALA A 49 -2.86 11.79 -6.90
CA ALA A 49 -2.36 12.69 -5.88
C ALA A 49 -3.50 13.37 -5.10
N ASN A 50 -4.61 13.67 -5.77
CA ASN A 50 -5.79 14.30 -5.19
C ASN A 50 -6.67 13.32 -4.39
N CYS A 51 -7.22 12.28 -5.03
CA CYS A 51 -8.30 11.47 -4.46
C CYS A 51 -7.94 10.01 -4.14
N LYS A 52 -6.69 9.60 -4.37
CA LYS A 52 -6.17 8.24 -4.08
C LYS A 52 -6.85 7.09 -4.85
N LYS A 53 -7.70 7.37 -5.85
CA LYS A 53 -8.10 6.39 -6.86
C LYS A 53 -6.92 6.05 -7.78
N GLU A 54 -7.01 4.93 -8.48
CA GLU A 54 -6.02 4.56 -9.49
C GLU A 54 -5.88 5.67 -10.54
N ALA A 55 -4.64 6.09 -10.78
CA ALA A 55 -4.32 7.14 -11.73
C ALA A 55 -4.18 6.58 -13.15
N ILE A 56 -4.59 7.36 -14.14
CA ILE A 56 -4.55 6.96 -15.56
C ILE A 56 -3.58 7.82 -16.39
N PHE A 57 -3.15 8.97 -15.87
CA PHE A 57 -2.11 9.80 -16.47
C PHE A 57 -1.24 10.44 -15.38
N TYR A 58 -0.05 10.92 -15.78
CA TYR A 58 0.89 11.60 -14.89
C TYR A 58 1.08 13.06 -15.28
N CYS A 59 1.38 13.91 -14.30
CA CYS A 59 1.97 15.23 -14.55
C CYS A 59 3.49 15.10 -14.50
N CYS A 60 4.10 14.97 -13.33
CA CYS A 60 5.55 14.78 -13.17
C CYS A 60 5.89 13.66 -12.17
N TRP A 61 7.17 13.52 -11.78
CA TRP A 61 7.61 12.48 -10.84
C TRP A 61 6.72 12.45 -9.58
N ASN A 62 6.23 11.26 -9.24
CA ASN A 62 5.37 11.00 -8.10
C ASN A 62 4.08 11.85 -8.04
N THR A 63 3.62 12.40 -9.16
CA THR A 63 2.35 13.13 -9.24
C THR A 63 1.51 12.66 -10.42
N SER A 64 0.53 11.79 -10.14
CA SER A 64 -0.38 11.21 -11.12
C SER A 64 -1.84 11.52 -10.77
N TYR A 65 -2.75 11.44 -11.74
CA TYR A 65 -4.17 11.76 -11.56
C TYR A 65 -5.08 10.72 -12.21
N CYS A 66 -6.26 10.52 -11.62
CA CYS A 66 -7.30 9.67 -12.19
C CYS A 66 -8.12 10.36 -13.28
N ASP A 67 -8.18 11.70 -13.26
CA ASP A 67 -8.93 12.51 -14.23
C ASP A 67 -8.51 14.00 -14.14
N TYR A 68 -8.84 14.82 -15.14
CA TYR A 68 -8.53 16.25 -15.19
C TYR A 68 -9.13 17.07 -14.05
N PRO A 69 -10.36 16.84 -13.56
CA PRO A 69 -10.87 17.56 -12.39
C PRO A 69 -10.00 17.39 -11.14
N CYS A 70 -9.41 16.21 -10.94
CA CYS A 70 -8.49 15.96 -9.83
C CYS A 70 -7.17 16.73 -10.00
N GLN A 71 -6.67 16.88 -11.23
CA GLN A 71 -5.50 17.70 -11.51
C GLN A 71 -5.78 19.18 -11.22
N GLN A 72 -6.90 19.71 -11.70
CA GLN A 72 -7.28 21.11 -11.48
C GLN A 72 -7.47 21.43 -9.99
N ALA A 73 -8.12 20.53 -9.24
CA ALA A 73 -8.32 20.71 -7.80
C ALA A 73 -6.99 20.71 -7.02
N HIS A 74 -6.03 19.85 -7.39
CA HIS A 74 -4.73 19.76 -6.73
C HIS A 74 -3.73 20.83 -7.22
N TRP A 75 -3.99 21.48 -8.36
CA TRP A 75 -3.05 22.39 -9.01
C TRP A 75 -2.52 23.54 -8.13
N PRO A 76 -3.33 24.24 -7.32
CA PRO A 76 -2.82 25.34 -6.48
C PRO A 76 -1.75 24.90 -5.48
N GLU A 77 -1.78 23.64 -5.04
CA GLU A 77 -0.77 23.04 -4.19
C GLU A 77 0.42 22.53 -5.02
N HIS A 78 0.13 21.78 -6.08
CA HIS A 78 1.13 21.12 -6.92
C HIS A 78 2.05 22.08 -7.67
N MET A 79 1.55 23.22 -8.15
CA MET A 79 2.31 24.17 -8.98
C MET A 79 3.62 24.63 -8.33
N LYS A 80 3.67 24.68 -7.00
CA LYS A 80 4.84 25.09 -6.21
C LYS A 80 6.04 24.16 -6.37
N SER A 81 5.80 22.90 -6.72
CA SER A 81 6.81 21.83 -6.80
C SER A 81 6.77 21.04 -8.11
N CYS A 82 5.94 21.46 -9.07
CA CYS A 82 5.88 20.83 -10.38
C CYS A 82 7.22 20.96 -11.11
N THR A 83 7.76 19.85 -11.60
CA THR A 83 9.05 19.84 -12.32
C THR A 83 8.92 20.10 -13.82
N GLN A 84 7.69 20.16 -14.35
CA GLN A 84 7.42 20.43 -15.77
C GLN A 84 7.02 21.88 -16.06
N SER A 85 6.68 22.68 -15.04
CA SER A 85 6.28 24.08 -15.22
C SER A 85 7.41 24.98 -15.74
N GLY A 86 8.67 24.53 -15.71
CA GLY A 86 9.84 25.29 -16.16
C GLY A 86 10.54 24.76 -17.42
N SER A 87 10.01 23.74 -18.12
CA SER A 87 10.66 23.17 -19.30
C SER A 87 9.79 23.26 -20.55
N PRO A 88 10.11 24.12 -21.53
CA PRO A 88 9.58 24.00 -22.88
C PRO A 88 10.36 22.86 -23.58
N GLY A 89 10.08 21.61 -23.20
CA GLY A 89 10.60 20.42 -23.88
C GLY A 89 9.62 19.94 -24.95
N PRO A 90 10.08 19.49 -26.13
CA PRO A 90 9.19 19.15 -27.25
C PRO A 90 8.30 17.94 -26.90
N PRO A 91 7.11 17.84 -27.51
CA PRO A 91 6.19 16.76 -27.22
C PRO A 91 6.68 15.47 -27.90
N GLY A 92 6.93 14.45 -27.10
CA GLY A 92 6.98 13.07 -27.56
C GLY A 92 8.37 12.47 -27.72
N THR A 93 8.79 11.75 -26.69
CA THR A 93 9.23 10.36 -26.86
C THR A 93 8.97 9.63 -25.55
N ALA A 94 8.07 8.67 -25.59
CA ALA A 94 8.00 7.61 -24.58
C ALA A 94 9.35 6.87 -24.60
N ALA A 95 10.21 7.13 -23.62
CA ALA A 95 11.41 6.34 -23.40
C ALA A 95 11.11 5.32 -22.31
N ALA A 96 10.79 4.10 -22.75
CA ALA A 96 10.86 2.90 -21.93
C ALA A 96 12.29 2.77 -21.37
N GLY A 97 12.46 3.06 -20.09
CA GLY A 97 13.74 2.92 -19.37
C GLY A 97 13.81 1.62 -18.59
N GLY A 98 13.91 0.48 -19.30
CA GLY A 98 14.35 -0.77 -18.70
C GLY A 98 15.86 -0.76 -18.42
N ARG A 99 16.22 -1.00 -17.16
CA ARG A 99 17.48 -1.55 -16.58
C ARG A 99 18.81 -1.41 -17.37
N ALA A 100 19.81 -0.82 -16.70
CA ALA A 100 21.21 -1.27 -16.66
C ALA A 100 21.79 -0.78 -15.31
N GLY A 101 22.41 -1.56 -14.41
CA GLY A 101 23.16 -2.78 -14.63
C GLY A 101 24.59 -2.45 -15.06
N GLY A 102 25.45 -1.99 -14.15
CA GLY A 102 26.90 -1.96 -14.33
C GLY A 102 27.60 -0.65 -14.01
N THR A 103 28.20 -0.57 -12.82
CA THR A 103 29.42 0.24 -12.61
C THR A 103 30.50 -0.70 -12.12
N GLY A 104 31.46 -0.99 -12.99
CA GLY A 104 32.70 -1.64 -12.64
C GLY A 104 33.55 -0.73 -11.76
N HIS A 105 34.22 -1.34 -10.79
CA HIS A 105 35.43 -0.79 -10.19
C HIS A 105 36.57 -1.73 -10.61
N GLN A 106 37.50 -1.19 -11.40
CA GLN A 106 38.84 -1.75 -11.58
C GLN A 106 39.78 -0.97 -10.66
N ALA A 107 40.39 -1.68 -9.72
CA ALA A 107 41.78 -1.57 -9.26
C ALA A 107 41.99 -2.64 -8.18
#